data_AF-K0KSP2-F1
#
_entry.id   AF-K0KSP2-F1
#
_cell.length_a   1.000
_cell.length_b   1.000
_cell.length_c   1.000
_cell.angle_alpha   90.00
_cell.angle_beta   90.00
_cell.angle_gamma   90.00
#
_symmetry.space_group_name_H-M   'P 1'
#
loop_
_entity.id
_entity.type
_entity.pdbx_description
1 polymer ?
#
loop_
_entity_poly.entity_id
_entity_poly.type
_entity_poly.pdbx_seq_one_letter_code
_entity_poly.pdbx_strand_id
1 'polypeptide(L)'
;MIEKIDPSQNIIKNSDIKHSRVWTTLITNTKYLTGLLTLNYSLQKTGSKYPLVALYTEGLNEEGHRVLDDRGILKLKIEYLLPTKNKDYSQDPRFYDCWSKLQPFSLVQFDKIVQLDSDMIVLQNMDELFELDLNSTTRCFAASHACVCNPYKYNHYPKDWIKENCAFTNYNDKLNDPNDEVLGPKPSDEPLGICNGGLQVVKPNQELYNKIIKTLDNDDLILNYEFADQSLLSDIFKSNWIGISYIYNYLKTLKQVHRDLDFGKVKNIHYILTPKPWDIKPEDRLKFNDESDTFKYWWDVNDERLLEEEKQGIKDGY
;
A
#
# COMPACT_ATOMS: atom_id res chain seq x y z
N MET A 1 48.17 3.46 13.07
CA MET A 1 48.01 3.57 11.61
C MET A 1 46.54 3.26 11.32
N ILE A 2 45.76 4.33 11.15
CA ILE A 2 44.37 4.43 10.69
C ILE A 2 43.38 3.37 11.21
N GLU A 3 42.63 3.74 12.26
CA GLU A 3 41.31 3.16 12.54
C GLU A 3 40.40 3.46 11.34
N LYS A 4 40.03 2.42 10.58
CA LYS A 4 38.96 2.51 9.61
C LYS A 4 37.64 2.33 10.35
N ILE A 5 36.84 3.40 10.35
CA ILE A 5 35.46 3.38 10.78
C ILE A 5 34.69 2.42 9.86
N ASP A 6 34.03 1.43 10.46
CA ASP A 6 33.21 0.43 9.80
C ASP A 6 31.84 1.03 9.40
N PRO A 7 31.46 1.06 8.12
CA PRO A 7 30.18 1.59 7.66
C PRO A 7 28.96 0.70 8.01
N SER A 8 29.17 -0.50 8.58
CA SER A 8 28.16 -1.57 8.62
C SER A 8 27.18 -1.57 9.81
N GLN A 9 26.99 -0.46 10.54
CA GLN A 9 26.02 -0.41 11.65
C GLN A 9 25.10 0.82 11.66
N ASN A 10 24.67 1.31 10.50
CA ASN A 10 23.48 2.17 10.45
C ASN A 10 22.19 1.33 10.50
N ILE A 11 22.02 0.55 11.58
CA ILE A 11 20.66 0.21 12.02
C ILE A 11 20.13 1.50 12.63
N ILE A 12 19.41 2.28 11.83
CA ILE A 12 18.59 3.39 12.30
C ILE A 12 17.71 2.80 13.40
N LYS A 13 18.01 3.12 14.66
CA LYS A 13 17.10 2.79 15.76
C LYS A 13 15.83 3.61 15.52
N ASN A 14 14.69 3.19 16.08
CA ASN A 14 13.42 3.93 15.95
C ASN A 14 13.55 5.45 16.22
N SER A 15 14.58 5.89 16.96
CA SER A 15 14.95 7.29 17.26
C SER A 15 15.56 8.10 16.11
N ASP A 16 16.01 7.48 15.02
CA ASP A 16 16.88 8.16 14.05
C ASP A 16 16.12 8.71 12.82
N ILE A 17 14.86 8.29 12.62
CA ILE A 17 13.96 8.88 11.62
C ILE A 17 13.40 10.20 12.19
N LYS A 18 13.99 11.32 11.78
CA LYS A 18 13.61 12.66 12.28
C LYS A 18 12.31 13.23 11.69
N HIS A 19 11.78 12.59 10.65
CA HIS A 19 10.55 13.05 9.99
C HIS A 19 9.34 12.60 10.80
N SER A 20 8.47 13.53 11.18
CA SER A 20 7.21 13.21 11.86
C SER A 20 6.15 12.67 10.91
N ARG A 21 6.30 12.89 9.59
CA ARG A 21 5.40 12.43 8.55
C ARG A 21 6.19 11.63 7.53
N VAL A 22 5.73 10.43 7.22
CA VAL A 22 6.47 9.46 6.39
C VAL A 22 5.53 8.68 5.48
N TRP A 23 6.01 8.34 4.30
CA TRP A 23 5.45 7.23 3.53
C TRP A 23 6.00 5.93 4.12
N THR A 24 5.19 4.88 4.16
CA THR A 24 5.67 3.56 4.58
C THR A 24 5.29 2.50 3.56
N THR A 25 6.13 1.48 3.42
CA THR A 25 5.83 0.29 2.62
C THR A 25 6.32 -0.96 3.36
N LEU A 26 5.55 -2.04 3.33
CA LEU A 26 5.92 -3.30 3.95
C LEU A 26 6.77 -4.14 3.00
N ILE A 27 7.89 -4.67 3.47
CA ILE A 27 8.74 -5.61 2.73
C ILE A 27 9.11 -6.80 3.63
N THR A 28 8.66 -7.99 3.25
CA THR A 28 8.86 -9.24 4.01
C THR A 28 9.80 -10.22 3.31
N ASN A 29 10.11 -9.99 2.03
CA ASN A 29 10.98 -10.81 1.20
C ASN A 29 11.51 -10.03 0.00
N THR A 30 12.47 -10.60 -0.73
CA THR A 30 13.14 -9.94 -1.86
C THR A 30 12.31 -9.84 -3.14
N LYS A 31 11.23 -10.63 -3.29
CA LYS A 31 10.41 -10.67 -4.53
C LYS A 31 9.71 -9.35 -4.84
N TYR A 32 9.51 -8.53 -3.82
CA TYR A 32 8.84 -7.23 -3.93
C TYR A 32 9.81 -6.05 -3.85
N LEU A 33 11.13 -6.29 -3.81
CA LEU A 33 12.12 -5.21 -3.74
C LEU A 33 12.05 -4.32 -4.98
N THR A 34 12.04 -4.88 -6.20
CA THR A 34 11.93 -4.09 -7.43
C THR A 34 10.67 -3.19 -7.43
N GLY A 35 9.56 -3.68 -6.89
CA GLY A 35 8.35 -2.88 -6.68
C GLY A 35 8.59 -1.71 -5.72
N LEU A 36 9.12 -1.99 -4.52
CA LEU A 36 9.45 -0.99 -3.51
C LEU A 36 10.43 0.07 -4.03
N LEU A 37 11.47 -0.35 -4.75
CA LEU A 37 12.48 0.56 -5.30
C LEU A 37 11.88 1.49 -6.35
N THR A 38 11.02 0.96 -7.21
CA THR A 38 10.29 1.76 -8.20
C THR A 38 9.31 2.71 -7.52
N LEU A 39 8.62 2.28 -6.47
CA LEU A 39 7.76 3.12 -5.65
C LEU A 39 8.55 4.28 -5.03
N ASN A 40 9.67 4.00 -4.36
CA ASN A 40 10.53 5.01 -3.76
C ASN A 40 11.00 6.03 -4.80
N TYR A 41 11.48 5.56 -5.95
CA TYR A 41 11.89 6.43 -7.04
C TYR A 41 10.75 7.31 -7.54
N SER A 42 9.54 6.75 -7.68
CA SER A 42 8.36 7.49 -8.15
C SER A 42 7.91 8.59 -7.19
N LEU A 43 7.99 8.36 -5.87
CA LEU A 43 7.74 9.37 -4.84
C LEU A 43 8.75 10.53 -4.92
N GLN A 44 10.03 10.20 -5.09
CA GLN A 44 11.09 11.20 -5.23
C GLN A 44 10.95 12.00 -6.53
N LYS A 45 10.71 11.32 -7.65
CA LYS A 45 10.52 11.92 -8.99
C LYS A 45 9.35 12.91 -9.01
N THR A 46 8.26 12.59 -8.29
CA THR A 46 7.08 13.45 -8.16
C THR A 46 7.24 14.55 -7.11
N GLY A 47 8.42 14.68 -6.50
CA GLY A 47 8.77 15.78 -5.60
C GLY A 47 8.16 15.66 -4.21
N SER A 48 7.87 14.44 -3.74
CA SER A 48 7.46 14.21 -2.34
C SER A 48 8.48 14.85 -1.39
N LYS A 49 7.99 15.61 -0.40
CA LYS A 49 8.81 16.19 0.67
C LYS A 49 9.11 15.19 1.78
N TYR A 50 8.35 14.10 1.83
CA TYR A 50 8.42 13.10 2.89
C TYR A 50 9.16 11.85 2.38
N PRO A 51 10.02 11.23 3.21
CA PRO A 51 10.74 10.03 2.80
C PRO A 51 9.84 8.79 2.84
N LEU A 52 10.22 7.78 2.06
CA LEU A 52 9.70 6.42 2.21
C LEU A 52 10.51 5.65 3.26
N VAL A 53 9.81 4.98 4.16
CA VAL A 53 10.37 4.08 5.16
C VAL A 53 9.92 2.65 4.85
N ALA A 54 10.88 1.77 4.57
CA ALA A 54 10.66 0.34 4.42
C ALA A 54 10.41 -0.30 5.78
N LEU A 55 9.16 -0.65 6.07
CA LEU A 55 8.81 -1.48 7.22
C LEU A 55 9.21 -2.92 6.90
N TYR A 56 10.04 -3.52 7.75
CA TYR A 56 10.52 -4.88 7.53
C TYR A 56 10.35 -5.76 8.76
N THR A 57 10.30 -7.05 8.51
CA THR A 57 10.18 -8.09 9.54
C THR A 57 11.44 -8.96 9.53
N GLU A 58 11.56 -9.93 10.43
CA GLU A 58 12.71 -10.86 10.46
C GLU A 58 12.88 -11.67 9.16
N GLY A 59 11.87 -11.68 8.28
CA GLY A 59 11.92 -12.36 6.99
C GLY A 59 12.81 -11.69 5.93
N LEU A 60 13.18 -10.42 6.12
CA LEU A 60 14.07 -9.73 5.18
C LEU A 60 15.51 -10.21 5.36
N ASN A 61 16.06 -10.84 4.34
CA ASN A 61 17.43 -11.36 4.35
C ASN A 61 18.49 -10.25 4.22
N GLU A 62 19.77 -10.61 4.39
CA GLU A 62 20.91 -9.69 4.27
C GLU A 62 20.95 -8.99 2.91
N GLU A 63 20.58 -9.68 1.84
CA GLU A 63 20.50 -9.12 0.49
C GLU A 63 19.50 -7.96 0.43
N GLY A 64 18.29 -8.16 0.94
CA GLY A 64 17.28 -7.11 0.99
C GLY A 64 17.71 -5.93 1.86
N HIS A 65 18.40 -6.18 2.97
CA HIS A 65 18.99 -5.11 3.77
C HIS A 65 20.03 -4.30 3.00
N ARG A 66 20.96 -4.98 2.32
CA ARG A 66 21.99 -4.33 1.51
C ARG A 66 21.39 -3.48 0.38
N VAL A 67 20.39 -4.01 -0.32
CA VAL A 67 19.69 -3.32 -1.43
C VAL A 67 19.06 -2.00 -0.97
N LEU A 68 18.47 -1.98 0.23
CA LEU A 68 17.90 -0.76 0.83
C LEU A 68 19.00 0.22 1.26
N ASP A 69 20.07 -0.28 1.88
CA ASP A 69 21.18 0.54 2.39
C ASP A 69 21.96 1.22 1.27
N ASP A 70 22.26 0.49 0.19
CA ASP A 70 22.96 0.99 -0.99
C ASP A 70 22.22 2.15 -1.67
N ARG A 71 20.89 2.24 -1.46
CA ARG A 71 20.00 3.29 -1.98
C ARG A 71 19.60 4.33 -0.94
N GLY A 72 20.12 4.22 0.29
CA GLY A 72 19.79 5.13 1.39
C GLY A 72 18.31 5.12 1.78
N ILE A 73 17.58 4.03 1.50
CA ILE A 73 16.17 3.92 1.86
C ILE A 73 16.07 3.66 3.35
N LEU A 74 15.36 4.53 4.06
CA LEU A 74 15.11 4.36 5.50
C LEU A 74 14.38 3.05 5.74
N LYS A 75 14.79 2.31 6.77
CA LYS A 75 14.16 1.04 7.14
C LYS A 75 13.83 1.01 8.62
N LEU A 76 12.68 0.44 8.95
CA LEU A 76 12.18 0.34 10.31
C LEU A 76 11.72 -1.10 10.57
N LYS A 77 12.31 -1.73 11.58
CA LYS A 77 11.90 -3.07 12.00
C LYS A 77 10.54 -2.99 12.68
N ILE A 78 9.62 -3.84 12.28
CA ILE A 78 8.32 -4.00 12.92
C ILE A 78 8.14 -5.43 13.39
N GLU A 79 7.28 -5.62 14.39
CA GLU A 79 6.89 -6.95 14.82
C GLU A 79 5.98 -7.59 13.76
N TYR A 80 6.20 -8.88 13.53
CA TYR A 80 5.36 -9.64 12.63
C TYR A 80 4.01 -9.89 13.31
N LEU A 81 2.93 -9.37 12.73
CA LEU A 81 1.61 -9.45 13.36
C LEU A 81 0.92 -10.77 12.99
N LEU A 82 0.70 -11.63 13.99
CA LEU A 82 -0.03 -12.91 13.85
C LEU A 82 -1.14 -13.01 14.90
N PRO A 83 -2.29 -13.62 14.57
CA PRO A 83 -3.29 -14.00 15.57
C PRO A 83 -2.68 -14.90 16.66
N THR A 84 -2.95 -14.59 17.92
CA THR A 84 -2.23 -15.13 19.09
C THR A 84 -2.55 -16.62 19.39
N LYS A 85 -3.61 -17.18 18.80
CA LYS A 85 -3.97 -18.59 18.99
C LYS A 85 -3.48 -19.44 17.82
N ASN A 86 -2.64 -20.42 18.16
CA ASN A 86 -2.02 -21.45 17.32
C ASN A 86 -3.02 -22.21 16.42
N LYS A 87 -3.49 -21.58 15.35
CA LYS A 87 -3.83 -22.30 14.12
C LYS A 87 -2.59 -22.27 13.24
N ASP A 88 -2.25 -23.43 12.70
CA ASP A 88 -1.25 -23.53 11.65
C ASP A 88 -1.81 -22.82 10.40
N TYR A 89 -1.55 -21.52 10.31
CA TYR A 89 -1.95 -20.73 9.16
C TYR A 89 -1.06 -21.00 7.95
N SER A 90 -0.02 -21.85 8.03
CA SER A 90 1.01 -22.05 6.97
C SER A 90 0.44 -22.39 5.60
N GLN A 91 -0.78 -22.91 5.56
CA GLN A 91 -1.53 -23.24 4.35
C GLN A 91 -2.27 -22.05 3.72
N ASP A 92 -2.29 -20.89 4.38
CA ASP A 92 -2.90 -19.66 3.88
C ASP A 92 -1.93 -18.46 3.95
N PRO A 93 -0.99 -18.37 2.99
CA PRO A 93 -0.01 -17.29 2.87
C PRO A 93 -0.64 -15.88 2.82
N ARG A 94 -1.94 -15.77 2.55
CA ARG A 94 -2.65 -14.48 2.46
C ARG A 94 -2.79 -13.81 3.81
N PHE A 95 -2.85 -14.56 4.91
CA PHE A 95 -3.00 -13.99 6.26
C PHE A 95 -1.69 -13.49 6.87
N TYR A 96 -0.56 -14.06 6.45
CA TYR A 96 0.75 -13.83 7.05
C TYR A 96 1.21 -12.37 6.91
N ASP A 97 1.25 -11.85 5.69
CA ASP A 97 1.78 -10.51 5.45
C ASP A 97 0.70 -9.41 5.57
N CYS A 98 -0.59 -9.75 5.39
CA CYS A 98 -1.68 -8.79 5.43
C CYS A 98 -1.84 -8.09 6.79
N TRP A 99 -1.72 -8.81 7.90
CA TRP A 99 -1.91 -8.20 9.22
C TRP A 99 -0.80 -7.22 9.58
N SER A 100 0.43 -7.49 9.15
CA SER A 100 1.56 -6.60 9.40
C SER A 100 1.39 -5.23 8.73
N LYS A 101 0.49 -5.10 7.74
CA LYS A 101 0.08 -3.80 7.15
C LYS A 101 -0.65 -2.88 8.15
N LEU A 102 -1.08 -3.41 9.30
CA LEU A 102 -1.74 -2.65 10.36
C LEU A 102 -0.76 -2.08 11.39
N GLN A 103 0.53 -2.44 11.29
CA GLN A 103 1.57 -1.87 12.14
C GLN A 103 1.66 -0.33 12.10
N PRO A 104 1.39 0.39 11.00
CA PRO A 104 1.35 1.86 11.02
C PRO A 104 0.50 2.47 12.13
N PHE A 105 -0.57 1.80 12.60
CA PHE A 105 -1.38 2.29 13.73
C PHE A 105 -0.61 2.31 15.07
N SER A 106 0.42 1.47 15.24
CA SER A 106 1.22 1.37 16.46
C SER A 106 2.41 2.33 16.51
N LEU A 107 2.79 2.91 15.37
CA LEU A 107 4.01 3.71 15.23
C LEU A 107 3.83 5.16 15.70
N VAL A 108 3.51 5.33 16.98
CA VAL A 108 3.20 6.62 17.64
C VAL A 108 4.34 7.64 17.69
N GLN A 109 5.54 7.27 17.22
CA GLN A 109 6.63 8.22 16.98
C GLN A 109 6.36 9.14 15.78
N PHE A 110 5.45 8.76 14.88
CA PHE A 110 5.04 9.57 13.73
C PHE A 110 3.73 10.30 14.03
N ASP A 111 3.62 11.54 13.55
CA ASP A 111 2.38 12.33 13.53
C ASP A 111 1.40 11.77 12.50
N LYS A 112 1.90 11.39 11.32
CA LYS A 112 1.07 10.82 10.25
C LYS A 112 1.87 9.91 9.34
N ILE A 113 1.24 8.83 8.93
CA ILE A 113 1.83 7.82 8.05
C ILE A 113 0.89 7.65 6.87
N VAL A 114 1.45 7.58 5.66
CA VAL A 114 0.72 7.05 4.51
C VAL A 114 1.38 5.75 4.08
N GLN A 115 0.72 4.64 4.41
CA GLN A 115 1.15 3.30 4.05
C GLN A 115 0.74 3.01 2.60
N LEU A 116 1.66 2.42 1.84
CA LEU A 116 1.50 1.98 0.46
C LEU A 116 1.91 0.51 0.37
N ASP A 117 1.26 -0.25 -0.50
CA ASP A 117 1.79 -1.55 -0.93
C ASP A 117 2.99 -1.31 -1.88
N SER A 118 3.94 -2.25 -1.88
CA SER A 118 5.15 -2.16 -2.70
C SER A 118 4.90 -2.37 -4.19
N ASP A 119 3.68 -2.75 -4.59
CA ASP A 119 3.24 -2.92 -5.98
C ASP A 119 2.48 -1.70 -6.50
N MET A 120 2.94 -0.51 -6.13
CA MET A 120 2.38 0.78 -6.54
C MET A 120 3.40 1.66 -7.26
N ILE A 121 2.92 2.61 -8.06
CA ILE A 121 3.73 3.73 -8.57
C ILE A 121 2.98 5.05 -8.45
N VAL A 122 3.73 6.09 -8.14
CA VAL A 122 3.23 7.46 -8.02
C VAL A 122 3.53 8.22 -9.31
N LEU A 123 2.47 8.67 -9.97
CA LEU A 123 2.53 9.45 -11.22
C LEU A 123 2.55 10.96 -10.96
N GLN A 124 1.94 11.39 -9.85
CA GLN A 124 1.84 12.80 -9.48
C GLN A 124 1.98 12.94 -7.96
N ASN A 125 2.48 14.09 -7.50
CA ASN A 125 2.61 14.36 -6.07
C ASN A 125 1.26 14.20 -5.35
N MET A 126 1.29 13.51 -4.21
CA MET A 126 0.11 13.24 -3.36
C MET A 126 0.37 13.58 -1.89
N ASP A 127 1.29 14.50 -1.62
CA ASP A 127 1.65 14.93 -0.25
C ASP A 127 0.45 15.55 0.50
N GLU A 128 -0.57 16.04 -0.20
CA GLU A 128 -1.79 16.56 0.44
C GLU A 128 -2.54 15.50 1.27
N LEU A 129 -2.29 14.20 1.05
CA LEU A 129 -2.80 13.15 1.94
C LEU A 129 -2.32 13.32 3.39
N PHE A 130 -1.15 13.94 3.59
CA PHE A 130 -0.66 14.26 4.93
C PHE A 130 -1.41 15.41 5.61
N GLU A 131 -2.29 16.11 4.91
CA GLU A 131 -3.11 17.19 5.49
C GLU A 131 -4.51 16.73 5.90
N LEU A 132 -4.90 15.48 5.57
CA LEU A 132 -6.20 14.92 5.97
C LEU A 132 -6.38 14.94 7.49
N ASP A 133 -7.45 15.57 7.96
CA ASP A 133 -7.78 15.58 9.39
C ASP A 133 -8.29 14.21 9.84
N LEU A 134 -7.56 13.56 10.76
CA LEU A 134 -7.84 12.24 11.31
C LEU A 134 -7.94 12.31 12.84
N ASN A 135 -8.85 11.53 13.41
CA ASN A 135 -9.08 11.43 14.85
C ASN A 135 -9.39 9.99 15.27
N SER A 136 -9.39 9.68 16.57
CA SER A 136 -9.55 8.32 17.07
C SER A 136 -11.00 7.82 17.21
N THR A 137 -11.98 8.56 16.71
CA THR A 137 -13.40 8.26 16.93
C THR A 137 -14.20 8.09 15.64
N THR A 138 -14.19 9.10 14.77
CA THR A 138 -15.05 9.19 13.57
C THR A 138 -14.27 9.20 12.27
N ARG A 139 -12.95 9.42 12.36
CA ARG A 139 -12.03 9.55 11.21
C ARG A 139 -10.73 8.81 11.53
N CYS A 140 -10.86 7.54 11.91
CA CYS A 140 -9.80 6.68 12.45
C CYS A 140 -8.64 6.48 11.47
N PHE A 141 -8.94 6.40 10.18
CA PHE A 141 -7.98 6.35 9.08
C PHE A 141 -8.68 6.80 7.79
N ALA A 142 -7.90 6.94 6.71
CA ALA A 142 -8.44 7.14 5.37
C ALA A 142 -7.89 6.09 4.40
N ALA A 143 -8.72 5.66 3.45
CA ALA A 143 -8.34 4.71 2.41
C ALA A 143 -9.24 4.91 1.19
N SER A 144 -8.87 4.34 0.05
CA SER A 144 -9.81 4.25 -1.08
C SER A 144 -10.73 3.04 -0.86
N HIS A 145 -11.90 3.05 -1.48
CA HIS A 145 -12.76 1.86 -1.54
C HIS A 145 -12.08 0.70 -2.28
N ALA A 146 -12.43 -0.52 -1.91
CA ALA A 146 -12.12 -1.71 -2.69
C ALA A 146 -12.98 -1.76 -3.95
N CYS A 147 -12.42 -2.25 -5.06
CA CYS A 147 -13.20 -2.58 -6.24
C CYS A 147 -13.78 -3.98 -6.09
N VAL A 148 -15.10 -4.06 -6.04
CA VAL A 148 -15.84 -5.31 -5.85
C VAL A 148 -16.45 -5.81 -7.16
N CYS A 149 -15.91 -5.43 -8.32
CA CYS A 149 -16.53 -5.80 -9.61
C CYS A 149 -16.21 -7.22 -10.09
N ASN A 150 -15.19 -7.88 -9.52
CA ASN A 150 -14.70 -9.20 -9.92
C ASN A 150 -14.64 -9.41 -11.46
N PRO A 151 -13.90 -8.57 -12.22
CA PRO A 151 -13.93 -8.60 -13.69
C PRO A 151 -13.48 -9.94 -14.28
N TYR A 152 -12.62 -10.67 -13.55
CA TYR A 152 -12.10 -11.98 -13.95
C TYR A 152 -12.97 -13.16 -13.50
N LYS A 153 -14.10 -12.90 -12.82
CA LYS A 153 -15.06 -13.90 -12.36
C LYS A 153 -14.42 -15.02 -11.55
N TYR A 154 -13.53 -14.66 -10.62
CA TYR A 154 -12.96 -15.64 -9.70
C TYR A 154 -14.06 -16.24 -8.83
N ASN A 155 -14.21 -17.57 -8.89
CA ASN A 155 -15.29 -18.29 -8.20
C ASN A 155 -15.24 -18.20 -6.67
N HIS A 156 -14.06 -17.87 -6.11
CA HIS A 156 -13.85 -17.77 -4.67
C HIS A 156 -14.11 -16.36 -4.13
N TYR A 157 -14.46 -15.39 -4.98
CA TYR A 157 -14.88 -14.06 -4.52
C TYR A 157 -16.37 -14.09 -4.12
N PRO A 158 -16.81 -13.22 -3.20
CA PRO A 158 -18.20 -13.13 -2.80
C PRO A 158 -19.16 -12.94 -3.99
N LYS A 159 -20.37 -13.47 -3.87
CA LYS A 159 -21.39 -13.40 -4.95
C LYS A 159 -21.95 -11.99 -5.15
N ASP A 160 -21.90 -11.17 -4.12
CA ASP A 160 -22.31 -9.77 -4.12
C ASP A 160 -21.19 -8.83 -4.58
N TRP A 161 -20.01 -9.37 -4.94
CA TRP A 161 -18.97 -8.63 -5.66
C TRP A 161 -19.33 -8.53 -7.14
N ILE A 162 -20.19 -7.56 -7.42
CA ILE A 162 -20.68 -7.17 -8.74
C ILE A 162 -20.52 -5.66 -8.96
N LYS A 163 -20.54 -5.22 -10.23
CA LYS A 163 -20.33 -3.83 -10.60
C LYS A 163 -21.35 -2.89 -9.94
N GLU A 164 -22.59 -3.32 -9.82
CA GLU A 164 -23.69 -2.54 -9.24
C GLU A 164 -23.43 -2.18 -7.76
N ASN A 165 -22.70 -3.04 -7.05
CA ASN A 165 -22.35 -2.83 -5.63
C ASN A 165 -21.04 -2.04 -5.45
N CYS A 166 -20.36 -1.69 -6.53
CA CYS A 166 -19.04 -1.06 -6.47
C CYS A 166 -19.11 0.44 -6.20
N ALA A 167 -18.26 0.92 -5.29
CA ALA A 167 -18.12 2.33 -4.97
C ALA A 167 -17.74 3.20 -6.18
N PHE A 168 -17.09 2.60 -7.18
CA PHE A 168 -16.68 3.27 -8.40
C PHE A 168 -17.76 3.30 -9.49
N THR A 169 -18.92 2.65 -9.29
CA THR A 169 -20.04 2.75 -10.22
C THR A 169 -20.79 4.05 -9.99
N ASN A 170 -20.99 4.84 -11.06
CA ASN A 170 -21.58 6.18 -11.00
C ASN A 170 -20.83 7.08 -10.01
N TYR A 171 -19.50 7.00 -10.03
CA TYR A 171 -18.62 7.59 -9.01
C TYR A 171 -18.90 9.07 -8.75
N ASN A 172 -19.03 9.87 -9.80
CA ASN A 172 -19.23 11.32 -9.69
C ASN A 172 -20.56 11.69 -9.00
N ASP A 173 -21.61 10.86 -9.17
CA ASP A 173 -22.92 11.09 -8.55
C ASP A 173 -22.91 10.84 -7.03
N LYS A 174 -21.88 10.15 -6.53
CA LYS A 174 -21.71 9.76 -5.13
C LYS A 174 -20.78 10.69 -4.34
N LEU A 175 -20.19 11.69 -4.99
CA LEU A 175 -19.31 12.64 -4.33
C LEU A 175 -20.11 13.67 -3.52
N ASN A 176 -19.63 13.99 -2.31
CA ASN A 176 -20.23 15.05 -1.50
C ASN A 176 -19.93 16.44 -2.06
N ASP A 177 -18.71 16.63 -2.57
CA ASP A 177 -18.28 17.82 -3.28
C ASP A 177 -17.53 17.37 -4.55
N PRO A 178 -18.07 17.62 -5.76
CA PRO A 178 -17.41 17.23 -7.00
C PRO A 178 -16.11 18.01 -7.29
N ASN A 179 -15.83 19.08 -6.55
CA ASN A 179 -14.58 19.85 -6.67
C ASN A 179 -13.49 19.38 -5.70
N ASP A 180 -13.83 18.52 -4.73
CA ASP A 180 -12.85 17.91 -3.83
C ASP A 180 -12.25 16.68 -4.51
N GLU A 181 -11.01 16.79 -4.96
CA GLU A 181 -10.30 15.67 -5.58
C GLU A 181 -9.72 14.70 -4.55
N VAL A 182 -9.64 15.10 -3.28
CA VAL A 182 -9.07 14.28 -2.19
C VAL A 182 -10.09 13.25 -1.71
N LEU A 183 -11.32 13.68 -1.48
CA LEU A 183 -12.38 12.84 -0.91
C LEU A 183 -13.13 12.05 -1.98
N GLY A 184 -13.41 10.79 -1.68
CA GLY A 184 -14.27 9.91 -2.47
C GLY A 184 -15.65 9.72 -1.85
N PRO A 185 -16.43 8.74 -2.36
CA PRO A 185 -17.69 8.35 -1.78
C PRO A 185 -17.57 8.00 -0.30
N LYS A 186 -18.57 8.35 0.50
CA LYS A 186 -18.57 8.04 1.94
C LYS A 186 -18.76 6.55 2.18
N PRO A 187 -17.96 5.94 3.06
CA PRO A 187 -18.12 4.52 3.40
C PRO A 187 -19.52 4.12 3.87
N SER A 188 -20.21 5.01 4.59
CA SER A 188 -21.57 4.78 5.09
C SER A 188 -22.64 4.72 4.00
N ASP A 189 -22.35 5.29 2.84
CA ASP A 189 -23.32 5.49 1.77
C ASP A 189 -23.17 4.42 0.67
N GLU A 190 -22.09 3.63 0.73
CA GLU A 190 -21.80 2.58 -0.24
C GLU A 190 -22.40 1.22 0.14
N PRO A 191 -22.86 0.42 -0.83
CA PRO A 191 -23.54 -0.86 -0.57
C PRO A 191 -22.75 -1.82 0.33
N LEU A 192 -21.44 -1.92 0.09
CA LEU A 192 -20.56 -2.79 0.87
C LEU A 192 -19.65 -2.01 1.84
N GLY A 193 -19.32 -0.75 1.53
CA GLY A 193 -18.51 0.10 2.42
C GLY A 193 -17.13 -0.48 2.77
N ILE A 194 -16.51 -1.23 1.85
CA ILE A 194 -15.22 -1.93 2.09
C ILE A 194 -14.06 -1.05 1.61
N CYS A 195 -13.05 -0.87 2.46
CA CYS A 195 -11.80 -0.19 2.07
C CYS A 195 -10.82 -1.14 1.35
N ASN A 196 -10.04 -0.61 0.42
CA ASN A 196 -8.85 -1.27 -0.09
C ASN A 196 -7.68 -1.04 0.88
N GLY A 197 -6.93 -2.11 1.18
CA GLY A 197 -5.88 -2.09 2.20
C GLY A 197 -4.52 -1.62 1.68
N GLY A 198 -4.37 -1.42 0.37
CA GLY A 198 -3.08 -1.10 -0.23
C GLY A 198 -2.60 0.33 0.04
N LEU A 199 -3.51 1.30 0.19
CA LEU A 199 -3.16 2.65 0.62
C LEU A 199 -3.98 3.04 1.85
N GLN A 200 -3.29 3.36 2.94
CA GLN A 200 -3.91 3.80 4.18
C GLN A 200 -3.23 5.07 4.71
N VAL A 201 -4.01 6.12 4.96
CA VAL A 201 -3.58 7.31 5.69
C VAL A 201 -3.94 7.12 7.16
N VAL A 202 -2.93 7.10 8.02
CA VAL A 202 -3.06 6.76 9.44
C VAL A 202 -2.46 7.88 10.27
N LYS A 203 -3.19 8.29 11.31
CA LYS A 203 -2.63 9.00 12.45
C LYS A 203 -2.41 7.96 13.55
N PRO A 204 -1.16 7.52 13.79
CA PRO A 204 -0.89 6.43 14.72
C PRO A 204 -1.51 6.71 16.10
N ASN A 205 -2.13 5.69 16.67
CA ASN A 205 -2.85 5.81 17.93
C ASN A 205 -2.91 4.46 18.64
N GLN A 206 -2.32 4.40 19.83
CA GLN A 206 -2.20 3.15 20.59
C GLN A 206 -3.57 2.55 20.95
N GLU A 207 -4.60 3.36 21.22
CA GLU A 207 -5.94 2.84 21.52
C GLU A 207 -6.59 2.21 20.29
N LEU A 208 -6.45 2.83 19.11
CA LEU A 208 -6.90 2.23 17.85
C LEU A 208 -6.15 0.93 17.55
N TYR A 209 -4.83 0.91 17.74
CA TYR A 209 -4.03 -0.28 17.55
C TYR A 209 -4.43 -1.39 18.53
N ASN A 210 -4.65 -1.08 19.80
CA ASN A 210 -5.13 -2.06 20.79
C ASN A 210 -6.51 -2.63 20.41
N LYS A 211 -7.40 -1.83 19.80
CA LYS A 211 -8.67 -2.34 19.25
C LYS A 211 -8.43 -3.32 18.10
N ILE A 212 -7.49 -3.01 17.19
CA ILE A 212 -7.08 -3.90 16.10
C ILE A 212 -6.59 -5.24 16.66
N ILE A 213 -5.63 -5.22 17.60
CA ILE A 213 -5.08 -6.43 18.24
C ILE A 213 -6.18 -7.25 18.92
N LYS A 214 -7.06 -6.59 19.69
CA LYS A 214 -8.15 -7.29 20.39
C LYS A 214 -9.10 -8.00 19.42
N THR A 215 -9.36 -7.43 18.25
CA THR A 215 -10.18 -8.08 17.23
C THR A 215 -9.43 -9.22 16.55
N LEU A 216 -8.11 -9.07 16.33
CA LEU A 216 -7.23 -10.12 15.82
C LEU A 216 -7.07 -11.31 16.78
N ASP A 217 -7.44 -11.15 18.05
CA ASP A 217 -7.51 -12.25 19.03
C ASP A 217 -8.86 -12.99 19.03
N ASN A 218 -9.84 -12.52 18.25
CA ASN A 218 -11.18 -13.11 18.18
C ASN A 218 -11.33 -14.03 16.95
N ASP A 219 -10.96 -15.30 17.11
CA ASP A 219 -10.97 -16.33 16.06
C ASP A 219 -12.31 -16.45 15.33
N ASP A 220 -13.44 -16.35 16.03
CA ASP A 220 -14.78 -16.53 15.45
C ASP A 220 -15.12 -15.42 14.44
N LEU A 221 -14.52 -14.23 14.59
CA LEU A 221 -14.67 -13.13 13.65
C LEU A 221 -13.72 -13.27 12.46
N ILE A 222 -12.45 -13.59 12.72
CA ILE A 222 -11.40 -13.62 11.69
C ILE A 222 -11.59 -14.76 10.69
N LEU A 223 -12.12 -15.90 11.14
CA LEU A 223 -12.39 -17.05 10.25
C LEU A 223 -13.40 -16.74 9.14
N ASN A 224 -14.21 -15.69 9.31
CA ASN A 224 -15.19 -15.25 8.32
C ASN A 224 -14.63 -14.18 7.37
N TYR A 225 -13.38 -13.75 7.54
CA TYR A 225 -12.76 -12.74 6.68
C TYR A 225 -12.15 -13.35 5.43
N GLU A 226 -12.88 -13.19 4.31
CA GLU A 226 -12.40 -13.58 2.99
C GLU A 226 -11.25 -12.68 2.48
N PHE A 227 -11.14 -11.44 2.98
CA PHE A 227 -10.08 -10.47 2.64
C PHE A 227 -9.45 -9.85 3.89
N ALA A 228 -8.48 -10.54 4.50
CA ALA A 228 -7.77 -10.21 5.74
C ALA A 228 -7.86 -8.74 6.25
N ASP A 229 -6.90 -7.88 5.88
CA ASP A 229 -6.74 -6.52 6.39
C ASP A 229 -7.91 -5.60 6.02
N GLN A 230 -8.47 -5.79 4.83
CA GLN A 230 -9.57 -4.98 4.30
C GLN A 230 -10.89 -5.24 5.02
N SER A 231 -11.22 -6.51 5.25
CA SER A 231 -12.40 -6.93 6.00
C SER A 231 -12.28 -6.48 7.46
N LEU A 232 -11.11 -6.67 8.09
CA LEU A 232 -10.91 -6.28 9.48
C LEU A 232 -11.07 -4.77 9.68
N LEU A 233 -10.40 -3.94 8.87
CA LEU A 233 -10.49 -2.48 9.01
C LEU A 233 -11.92 -1.97 8.75
N SER A 234 -12.60 -2.52 7.74
CA SER A 234 -13.97 -2.16 7.40
C SER A 234 -14.96 -2.54 8.52
N ASP A 235 -14.69 -3.62 9.23
CA ASP A 235 -15.51 -4.07 10.35
C ASP A 235 -15.26 -3.28 11.63
N ILE A 236 -13.99 -3.16 12.06
CA ILE A 236 -13.63 -2.48 13.31
C ILE A 236 -14.02 -0.99 13.27
N PHE A 237 -13.85 -0.37 12.11
CA PHE A 237 -14.06 1.05 11.92
C PHE A 237 -15.25 1.33 11.02
N LYS A 238 -16.24 0.44 10.97
CA LYS A 238 -17.44 0.65 10.15
C LYS A 238 -18.00 2.07 10.36
N SER A 239 -18.09 2.81 9.25
CA SER A 239 -18.52 4.23 9.20
C SER A 239 -17.63 5.25 9.93
N ASN A 240 -16.47 4.86 10.45
CA ASN A 240 -15.50 5.70 11.17
C ASN A 240 -14.17 5.87 10.42
N TRP A 241 -14.17 5.68 9.10
CA TRP A 241 -13.03 5.94 8.21
C TRP A 241 -13.45 6.86 7.07
N ILE A 242 -12.45 7.50 6.44
CA ILE A 242 -12.67 8.43 5.33
C ILE A 242 -12.40 7.72 4.01
N GLY A 243 -13.37 7.74 3.10
CA GLY A 243 -13.16 7.37 1.71
C GLY A 243 -12.38 8.47 0.98
N ILE A 244 -11.16 8.16 0.53
CA ILE A 244 -10.39 9.03 -0.38
C ILE A 244 -10.67 8.64 -1.83
N SER A 245 -10.34 9.55 -2.73
CA SER A 245 -10.60 9.40 -4.15
C SER A 245 -9.85 8.23 -4.79
N TYR A 246 -10.42 7.69 -5.88
CA TYR A 246 -9.80 6.62 -6.66
C TYR A 246 -8.42 7.02 -7.19
N ILE A 247 -8.16 8.32 -7.34
CA ILE A 247 -6.91 8.83 -7.92
C ILE A 247 -5.68 8.49 -7.07
N TYR A 248 -5.85 8.25 -5.76
CA TYR A 248 -4.77 7.90 -4.84
C TYR A 248 -4.52 6.39 -4.74
N ASN A 249 -5.45 5.55 -5.15
CA ASN A 249 -5.29 4.10 -5.12
C ASN A 249 -6.02 3.50 -6.32
N TYR A 250 -5.52 3.83 -7.51
CA TYR A 250 -6.13 3.40 -8.76
C TYR A 250 -5.76 1.95 -9.06
N LEU A 251 -6.64 1.03 -8.68
CA LEU A 251 -6.44 -0.39 -8.95
C LEU A 251 -6.36 -0.60 -10.47
N LYS A 252 -5.35 -1.32 -10.97
CA LYS A 252 -5.10 -1.45 -12.42
C LYS A 252 -6.33 -1.85 -13.24
N THR A 253 -7.21 -2.68 -12.67
CA THR A 253 -8.43 -3.18 -13.32
C THR A 253 -9.53 -2.11 -13.46
N LEU A 254 -9.47 -1.00 -12.72
CA LEU A 254 -10.45 0.10 -12.86
C LEU A 254 -10.47 0.67 -14.28
N LYS A 255 -9.31 0.73 -14.94
CA LYS A 255 -9.20 1.20 -16.34
C LYS A 255 -10.02 0.35 -17.32
N GLN A 256 -10.26 -0.91 -16.99
CA GLN A 256 -11.08 -1.81 -17.81
C GLN A 256 -12.56 -1.71 -17.45
N VAL A 257 -12.89 -1.69 -16.16
CA VAL A 257 -14.25 -1.89 -15.62
C VAL A 257 -15.02 -0.58 -15.47
N HIS A 258 -14.31 0.50 -15.14
CA HIS A 258 -14.84 1.85 -14.88
C HIS A 258 -14.15 2.85 -15.81
N ARG A 259 -14.42 2.72 -17.11
CA ARG A 259 -13.84 3.58 -18.18
C ARG A 259 -14.28 5.04 -18.10
N ASP A 260 -15.29 5.31 -17.30
CA ASP A 260 -15.83 6.62 -16.98
C ASP A 260 -14.98 7.39 -15.96
N LEU A 261 -14.08 6.72 -15.22
CA LEU A 261 -13.12 7.39 -14.35
C LEU A 261 -12.05 8.09 -15.18
N ASP A 262 -11.79 9.35 -14.84
CA ASP A 262 -10.75 10.15 -15.49
C ASP A 262 -9.36 9.67 -15.07
N PHE A 263 -8.71 8.93 -15.97
CA PHE A 263 -7.35 8.43 -15.76
C PHE A 263 -6.31 9.56 -15.72
N GLY A 264 -6.58 10.72 -16.35
CA GLY A 264 -5.66 11.86 -16.36
C GLY A 264 -5.42 12.47 -14.98
N LYS A 265 -6.35 12.25 -14.04
CA LYS A 265 -6.24 12.69 -12.65
C LYS A 265 -5.50 11.72 -11.74
N VAL A 266 -5.21 10.50 -12.21
CA VAL A 266 -4.63 9.45 -11.37
C VAL A 266 -3.24 9.88 -10.88
N LYS A 267 -3.07 9.81 -9.56
CA LYS A 267 -1.82 10.13 -8.86
C LYS A 267 -1.03 8.88 -8.49
N ASN A 268 -1.69 7.76 -8.22
CA ASN A 268 -1.04 6.51 -7.83
C ASN A 268 -1.78 5.30 -8.41
N ILE A 269 -1.04 4.40 -9.07
CA ILE A 269 -1.56 3.15 -9.64
C ILE A 269 -1.16 1.99 -8.75
N HIS A 270 -2.11 1.11 -8.45
CA HIS A 270 -1.93 -0.09 -7.66
C HIS A 270 -2.07 -1.35 -8.52
N TYR A 271 -0.96 -2.09 -8.65
CA TYR A 271 -0.86 -3.29 -9.50
C TYR A 271 -1.35 -4.56 -8.79
N ILE A 272 -2.60 -4.53 -8.32
CA ILE A 272 -3.26 -5.71 -7.74
C ILE A 272 -3.23 -6.92 -8.67
N LEU A 273 -3.33 -8.12 -8.11
CA LEU A 273 -3.31 -9.40 -8.82
C LEU A 273 -1.98 -9.66 -9.54
N THR A 274 -1.77 -10.91 -9.96
CA THR A 274 -0.65 -11.32 -10.80
C THR A 274 -1.07 -11.37 -12.29
N PRO A 275 -0.11 -11.28 -13.23
CA PRO A 275 1.30 -10.95 -13.01
C PRO A 275 1.48 -9.50 -12.52
N LYS A 276 2.65 -9.24 -11.91
CA LYS A 276 3.14 -7.90 -11.59
C LYS A 276 3.92 -7.33 -12.79
N PRO A 277 4.07 -6.01 -12.91
CA PRO A 277 4.81 -5.41 -14.03
C PRO A 277 6.27 -5.89 -14.15
N TRP A 278 6.93 -6.14 -13.02
CA TRP A 278 8.31 -6.66 -12.99
C TRP A 278 8.43 -8.15 -13.28
N ASP A 279 7.32 -8.90 -13.32
CA ASP A 279 7.34 -10.30 -13.76
C ASP A 279 7.56 -10.41 -15.28
N ILE A 280 7.35 -9.31 -16.02
CA ILE A 280 7.47 -9.26 -17.47
C ILE A 280 8.85 -8.74 -17.86
N LYS A 281 9.66 -9.60 -18.47
CA LYS A 281 11.00 -9.26 -18.92
C LYS A 281 10.98 -8.23 -20.05
N PRO A 282 12.00 -7.33 -20.15
CA PRO A 282 12.06 -6.31 -21.19
C PRO A 282 11.82 -6.83 -22.62
N GLU A 283 12.40 -7.98 -22.97
CA GLU A 283 12.26 -8.61 -24.29
C GLU A 283 10.84 -9.11 -24.62
N ASP A 284 10.00 -9.32 -23.60
CA ASP A 284 8.64 -9.85 -23.73
C ASP A 284 7.57 -8.75 -23.66
N ARG A 285 7.91 -7.54 -23.19
CA ARG A 285 6.97 -6.42 -22.97
C ARG A 285 6.13 -6.09 -24.22
N LEU A 286 6.72 -6.11 -25.41
CA LEU A 286 6.03 -5.81 -26.68
C LEU A 286 4.99 -6.87 -27.08
N LYS A 287 5.13 -8.10 -26.57
CA LYS A 287 4.23 -9.22 -26.86
C LYS A 287 3.23 -9.45 -25.73
N PHE A 288 3.48 -8.88 -24.56
CA PHE A 288 2.63 -9.04 -23.39
C PHE A 288 1.33 -8.26 -23.57
N ASN A 289 0.21 -8.98 -23.52
CA ASN A 289 -1.11 -8.37 -23.55
C ASN A 289 -1.50 -7.90 -22.14
N ASP A 290 -1.09 -6.68 -21.78
CA ASP A 290 -1.61 -6.02 -20.58
C ASP A 290 -3.02 -5.50 -20.85
N GLU A 291 -4.03 -6.28 -20.45
CA GLU A 291 -5.43 -5.89 -20.59
C GLU A 291 -5.76 -4.56 -19.89
N SER A 292 -4.98 -4.15 -18.88
CA SER A 292 -5.23 -2.91 -18.13
C SER A 292 -4.64 -1.67 -18.80
N ASP A 293 -3.73 -1.83 -19.77
CA ASP A 293 -2.95 -0.75 -20.39
C ASP A 293 -2.31 0.18 -19.33
N THR A 294 -1.85 -0.38 -18.21
CA THR A 294 -1.17 0.37 -17.13
C THR A 294 0.29 -0.04 -16.93
N PHE A 295 0.71 -1.23 -17.37
CA PHE A 295 2.07 -1.75 -17.12
C PHE A 295 3.14 -0.84 -17.73
N LYS A 296 2.85 -0.20 -18.87
CA LYS A 296 3.75 0.77 -19.51
C LYS A 296 4.18 1.90 -18.57
N TYR A 297 3.27 2.42 -17.73
CA TYR A 297 3.60 3.48 -16.79
C TYR A 297 4.59 2.99 -15.72
N TRP A 298 4.46 1.73 -15.28
CA TRP A 298 5.42 1.13 -14.36
C TRP A 298 6.77 0.93 -15.03
N TRP A 299 6.77 0.36 -16.24
CA TRP A 299 7.99 0.10 -17.00
C TRP A 299 8.76 1.40 -17.28
N ASP A 300 8.08 2.46 -17.70
CA ASP A 300 8.70 3.77 -17.96
C ASP A 300 9.40 4.31 -16.69
N VAL A 301 8.72 4.28 -15.53
CA VAL A 301 9.28 4.74 -14.25
C VAL A 301 10.45 3.85 -13.79
N ASN A 302 10.32 2.53 -13.93
CA ASN A 302 11.38 1.60 -13.52
C ASN A 302 12.60 1.69 -14.45
N ASP A 303 12.41 1.85 -15.74
CA ASP A 303 13.52 1.99 -16.69
C ASP A 303 14.28 3.30 -16.44
N GLU A 304 13.58 4.40 -16.11
CA GLU A 304 14.22 5.63 -15.67
C GLU A 304 15.00 5.45 -14.35
N ARG A 305 14.43 4.76 -13.36
CA ARG A 305 15.13 4.41 -12.10
C ARG A 305 16.43 3.67 -12.40
N LEU A 306 16.37 2.62 -13.21
CA LEU A 306 17.53 1.79 -13.56
C LEU A 306 18.63 2.61 -14.26
N LEU A 307 18.25 3.55 -15.14
CA LEU A 307 19.21 4.44 -15.79
C LEU A 307 19.89 5.39 -14.79
N GLU A 308 19.19 5.89 -13.78
CA GLU A 308 19.79 6.73 -12.73
C GLU A 308 20.67 5.92 -11.78
N GLU A 309 20.25 4.72 -11.40
CA GLU A 309 21.03 3.81 -10.56
C GLU A 309 22.33 3.37 -11.25
N GLU A 310 22.28 3.11 -12.57
CA GLU A 310 23.48 2.79 -13.34
C GLU A 310 24.51 3.93 -13.32
N LYS A 311 24.07 5.19 -13.40
CA LYS A 311 24.96 6.37 -13.28
C LYS A 311 25.62 6.47 -11.90
N GLN A 312 24.96 5.94 -10.87
CA GLN A 312 25.46 5.89 -9.50
C GLN A 312 26.31 4.63 -9.23
N GLY A 313 26.48 3.76 -10.23
CA GLY A 313 27.27 2.53 -10.12
C GLY A 313 26.53 1.35 -9.48
N ILE A 314 25.21 1.45 -9.30
CA ILE A 314 24.38 0.38 -8.75
C ILE A 314 23.94 -0.56 -9.89
N LYS A 315 24.37 -1.83 -9.82
CA LYS A 315 24.09 -2.88 -10.82
C LYS A 315 23.86 -4.23 -10.15
N ASP A 316 22.84 -4.29 -9.29
CA ASP A 316 22.55 -5.44 -8.43
C ASP A 316 21.40 -6.33 -8.92
N GLY A 317 20.86 -6.05 -10.11
CA GLY A 317 19.84 -6.87 -10.76
C GLY A 317 18.40 -6.59 -10.33
N TYR A 318 18.18 -5.53 -9.52
CA TYR A 318 16.88 -5.10 -9.03
C TYR A 318 16.26 -3.94 -9.80
#